data_AF-A0A8H5B4I2-F1
#
_entry.id   AF-A0A8H5B4I2-F1
#
_cell.length_a   1.000
_cell.length_b   1.000
_cell.length_c   1.000
_cell.angle_alpha   90.00
_cell.angle_beta   90.00
_cell.angle_gamma   90.00
#
_symmetry.space_group_name_H-M   'P 1'
#
loop_
_entity.id
_entity.type
_entity.pdbx_description
1 polymer ?
#
loop_
_entity_poly.entity_id
_entity_poly.type
_entity_poly.pdbx_seq_one_letter_code
_entity_poly.pdbx_strand_id
1 'polypeptide(L)'
;MLPPHSPTLTSLALYCQNNLPHQIRLKFSRAALLQNLCVASDRRSIHCLHCWPSLHRQPTFLKTPSEALHSISALRNYQTDSLVKSLRSDKLASVGQSILDLSLQTVKYPRSPIAHSKLRLSYHRANNSFPQGTKGVFYFHHVAQDNVQSQLRFRLCNTVDDFPHGEDLRLPDGSFWNVSLRAMAKVPSSYHPVLNILRKEFPLEPLDVDSSLNCHRMVSTFDPKKLPSSSQGVVDISDLTAATLRLVGSGRGGWPLFYSAGTGGDASHRKASTYPPGTVGVYYFKQSMAAPTRVGELRFRLCRDLEGFHQGTDLCLPSGEIWHISTLTILASERYKELRNFLSAEGLLDDALHLDVAGTMLTTPHPTIVPLRVLNTPFMVDLSASQITFTVPPSITSKIRAQHLFRNTRFRPLFSGRAVVKFEEYLTPAGDNPRGPLLALRFLEIFTPVKRLSDHDDMLSPEPGHLLTVRQGKSGRYGLWGFNPYNTSIRKVIQDLIARSRTKDSDS
;
A
#
# COMPACT_ATOMS: atom_id res chain seq x y z
N MET A 1 5.99 -30.13 60.04
CA MET A 1 6.28 -28.83 59.41
C MET A 1 5.76 -28.89 57.98
N LEU A 2 4.60 -28.26 57.76
CA LEU A 2 3.92 -28.07 56.48
C LEU A 2 3.39 -26.63 56.50
N PRO A 3 3.49 -25.82 55.43
CA PRO A 3 2.99 -24.45 55.44
C PRO A 3 1.51 -24.39 55.05
N PRO A 4 0.78 -23.34 55.49
CA PRO A 4 -0.67 -23.27 55.40
C PRO A 4 -1.20 -22.46 54.20
N HIS A 5 -2.51 -22.63 54.02
CA HIS A 5 -3.40 -22.22 52.94
C HIS A 5 -3.54 -20.71 52.70
N SER A 6 -3.83 -20.38 51.43
CA SER A 6 -4.27 -19.09 50.90
C SER A 6 -5.63 -18.62 51.46
N PRO A 7 -5.90 -17.31 51.56
CA PRO A 7 -7.22 -16.80 51.92
C PRO A 7 -8.07 -16.45 50.70
N THR A 8 -9.36 -16.75 50.81
CA THR A 8 -10.46 -16.36 49.92
C THR A 8 -10.98 -14.95 50.25
N LEU A 9 -11.37 -14.22 49.21
CA LEU A 9 -11.94 -12.87 49.25
C LEU A 9 -13.46 -12.92 49.45
N THR A 10 -13.95 -12.23 50.49
CA THR A 10 -15.37 -11.97 50.73
C THR A 10 -15.58 -10.47 50.97
N SER A 11 -16.48 -9.91 50.16
CA SER A 11 -17.42 -8.80 50.43
C SER A 11 -16.91 -7.41 50.84
N LEU A 12 -17.32 -6.41 50.03
CA LEU A 12 -17.75 -5.10 50.54
C LEU A 12 -18.83 -4.54 49.61
N ALA A 13 -20.05 -4.47 50.13
CA ALA A 13 -21.17 -3.68 49.63
C ALA A 13 -21.61 -2.69 50.72
N LEU A 14 -22.45 -1.72 50.34
CA LEU A 14 -23.03 -0.55 51.07
C LEU A 14 -22.37 0.77 50.58
N TYR A 15 -23.06 1.85 50.22
CA TYR A 15 -24.47 2.23 50.22
C TYR A 15 -24.56 3.58 49.48
N CYS A 16 -25.66 3.86 48.77
CA CYS A 16 -26.34 5.17 48.75
C CYS A 16 -27.59 5.13 47.85
N GLN A 17 -28.76 5.23 48.47
CA GLN A 17 -30.08 5.45 47.91
C GLN A 17 -30.48 6.93 48.06
N ASN A 18 -31.13 7.53 47.05
CA ASN A 18 -32.51 8.07 47.10
C ASN A 18 -32.86 9.11 46.00
N ASN A 19 -33.91 8.77 45.23
CA ASN A 19 -35.11 9.54 44.82
C ASN A 19 -35.04 10.92 44.11
N LEU A 20 -35.53 11.01 42.85
CA LEU A 20 -36.87 11.50 42.42
C LEU A 20 -36.96 11.62 40.86
N PRO A 21 -38.18 11.72 40.27
CA PRO A 21 -38.46 11.37 38.88
C PRO A 21 -38.62 12.58 37.95
N HIS A 22 -38.28 12.43 36.67
CA HIS A 22 -38.86 13.23 35.60
C HIS A 22 -39.01 12.43 34.31
N GLN A 23 -40.19 12.59 33.70
CA GLN A 23 -40.57 12.11 32.39
C GLN A 23 -39.54 12.49 31.33
N ILE A 24 -38.97 11.49 30.65
CA ILE A 24 -38.27 11.70 29.38
C ILE A 24 -39.19 11.28 28.25
N ARG A 25 -39.72 12.27 27.53
CA ARG A 25 -40.27 12.09 26.18
C ARG A 25 -39.13 11.71 25.23
N LEU A 26 -38.99 10.42 24.93
CA LEU A 26 -38.12 9.95 23.85
C LEU A 26 -38.86 10.10 22.51
N LYS A 27 -38.41 11.05 21.70
CA LYS A 27 -38.71 11.09 20.25
C LYS A 27 -37.99 9.90 19.60
N PHE A 28 -38.73 8.89 19.17
CA PHE A 28 -38.19 7.84 18.32
C PHE A 28 -37.93 8.38 16.90
N SER A 29 -36.65 8.47 16.55
CA SER A 29 -36.19 8.56 15.17
C SER A 29 -36.24 7.17 14.54
N ARG A 30 -36.55 7.17 13.24
CA ARG A 30 -37.01 6.09 12.37
C ARG A 30 -35.93 5.03 12.04
N ALA A 31 -35.25 4.50 13.05
CA ALA A 31 -34.06 3.63 12.87
C ALA A 31 -34.06 2.34 13.71
N ALA A 32 -35.24 1.80 14.06
CA ALA A 32 -35.35 0.51 14.75
C ALA A 32 -36.51 -0.32 14.18
N LEU A 33 -36.34 -0.83 12.96
CA LEU A 33 -37.21 -1.88 12.41
C LEU A 33 -36.56 -2.71 11.30
N LEU A 34 -35.24 -2.95 11.39
CA LEU A 34 -34.52 -3.86 10.50
C LEU A 34 -33.40 -4.61 11.24
N GLN A 35 -33.77 -5.31 12.32
CA GLN A 35 -32.99 -6.43 12.84
C GLN A 35 -33.98 -7.53 13.22
N ASN A 36 -34.28 -8.38 12.25
CA ASN A 36 -34.63 -9.79 12.39
C ASN A 36 -35.13 -10.29 11.03
N LEU A 37 -34.20 -10.84 10.23
CA LEU A 37 -34.40 -11.88 9.22
C LEU A 37 -33.06 -12.07 8.49
N CYS A 38 -32.18 -12.84 9.10
CA CYS A 38 -31.02 -13.43 8.45
C CYS A 38 -31.26 -14.94 8.37
N VAL A 39 -31.73 -15.42 7.23
CA VAL A 39 -31.48 -16.79 6.75
C VAL A 39 -31.17 -16.70 5.26
N ALA A 40 -29.94 -17.10 4.94
CA ALA A 40 -29.38 -17.53 3.67
C ALA A 40 -30.17 -17.25 2.36
N SER A 41 -29.63 -16.36 1.50
CA SER A 41 -29.40 -16.71 0.10
C SER A 41 -28.41 -15.76 -0.60
N ASP A 42 -27.80 -16.35 -1.62
CA ASP A 42 -26.67 -15.94 -2.44
C ASP A 42 -26.90 -14.61 -3.19
N ARG A 43 -25.96 -13.65 -3.07
CA ARG A 43 -26.03 -12.36 -3.76
C ARG A 43 -25.48 -12.48 -5.19
N ARG A 44 -26.37 -12.69 -6.16
CA ARG A 44 -26.18 -12.24 -7.56
C ARG A 44 -27.38 -11.41 -8.00
N SER A 45 -27.08 -10.22 -8.54
CA SER A 45 -27.95 -9.28 -9.28
C SER A 45 -29.46 -9.38 -9.07
N ILE A 46 -30.01 -8.48 -8.27
CA ILE A 46 -31.39 -8.01 -8.47
C ILE A 46 -31.33 -6.85 -9.46
N HIS A 47 -31.79 -7.08 -10.68
CA HIS A 47 -32.13 -6.01 -11.61
C HIS A 47 -33.41 -5.32 -11.09
N CYS A 48 -33.32 -4.05 -10.72
CA CYS A 48 -34.49 -3.22 -10.50
C CYS A 48 -35.15 -2.90 -11.85
N LEU A 49 -36.29 -3.52 -12.11
CA LEU A 49 -37.30 -3.06 -13.06
C LEU A 49 -38.16 -2.01 -12.35
N HIS A 50 -38.03 -0.74 -12.74
CA HIS A 50 -39.11 0.25 -12.87
C HIS A 50 -38.51 1.65 -13.02
N CYS A 51 -38.54 2.17 -14.25
CA CYS A 51 -39.03 3.51 -14.60
C CYS A 51 -38.55 3.87 -16.02
N TRP A 52 -39.49 3.80 -16.97
CA TRP A 52 -39.53 4.71 -18.12
C TRP A 52 -40.94 5.34 -18.10
N PRO A 53 -41.14 6.58 -18.57
CA PRO A 53 -40.85 6.93 -19.96
C PRO A 53 -40.25 8.33 -20.18
N SER A 54 -39.51 8.50 -21.29
CA SER A 54 -39.78 9.57 -22.27
C SER A 54 -38.87 9.44 -23.49
N LEU A 55 -39.52 9.45 -24.66
CA LEU A 55 -38.98 9.38 -26.01
C LEU A 55 -38.24 10.67 -26.43
N HIS A 56 -37.15 10.52 -27.19
CA HIS A 56 -36.97 10.99 -28.59
C HIS A 56 -35.50 11.38 -28.90
N ARG A 57 -34.82 10.58 -29.75
CA ARG A 57 -34.30 10.97 -31.08
C ARG A 57 -33.32 9.93 -31.65
N GLN A 58 -33.78 9.33 -32.76
CA GLN A 58 -33.10 8.86 -33.99
C GLN A 58 -31.84 7.96 -33.95
N PRO A 59 -31.78 6.92 -34.81
CA PRO A 59 -30.65 5.99 -34.92
C PRO A 59 -29.70 6.37 -36.07
N THR A 60 -28.41 6.04 -35.93
CA THR A 60 -27.51 5.91 -37.08
C THR A 60 -26.63 4.67 -36.95
N PHE A 61 -26.52 3.98 -38.09
CA PHE A 61 -25.60 2.89 -38.48
C PHE A 61 -25.99 1.45 -38.08
N LEU A 62 -26.77 0.83 -38.98
CA LEU A 62 -26.76 -0.60 -39.23
C LEU A 62 -25.39 -1.01 -39.79
N LYS A 63 -24.66 -1.88 -39.06
CA LYS A 63 -23.57 -2.67 -39.62
C LYS A 63 -24.16 -3.82 -40.46
N THR A 64 -23.49 -4.15 -41.55
CA THR A 64 -23.94 -5.15 -42.52
C THR A 64 -24.02 -6.56 -41.91
N PRO A 65 -24.92 -7.43 -42.40
CA PRO A 65 -25.07 -8.81 -41.90
C PRO A 65 -23.79 -9.68 -41.97
N SER A 66 -22.80 -9.33 -42.82
CA SER A 66 -21.58 -10.13 -42.94
C SER A 66 -20.60 -9.94 -41.77
N GLU A 67 -20.54 -8.74 -41.16
CA GLU A 67 -19.73 -8.49 -39.96
C GLU A 67 -20.33 -9.16 -38.71
N ALA A 68 -21.66 -9.26 -38.65
CA ALA A 68 -22.37 -9.99 -37.61
C ALA A 68 -22.14 -11.50 -37.72
N LEU A 69 -22.08 -12.06 -38.94
CA LEU A 69 -21.80 -13.48 -39.17
C LEU A 69 -20.36 -13.87 -38.84
N HIS A 70 -19.37 -13.00 -39.07
CA HIS A 70 -18.00 -13.21 -38.59
C HIS A 70 -17.87 -13.11 -37.05
N SER A 71 -18.67 -12.26 -36.41
CA SER A 71 -18.71 -12.16 -34.93
C SER A 71 -19.45 -13.34 -34.28
N ILE A 72 -20.49 -13.88 -34.93
CA ILE A 72 -21.26 -15.04 -34.44
C ILE A 72 -20.51 -16.35 -34.66
N SER A 73 -19.75 -16.49 -35.75
CA SER A 73 -18.84 -17.64 -35.95
C SER A 73 -17.66 -17.62 -34.98
N ALA A 74 -17.15 -16.43 -34.61
CA ALA A 74 -16.19 -16.28 -33.53
C ALA A 74 -16.78 -16.66 -32.15
N LEU A 75 -18.07 -16.41 -31.90
CA LEU A 75 -18.76 -16.80 -30.65
C LEU A 75 -19.15 -18.29 -30.59
N ARG A 76 -19.43 -18.96 -31.72
CA ARG A 76 -19.73 -20.40 -31.75
C ARG A 76 -18.51 -21.30 -31.54
N ASN A 77 -17.30 -20.82 -31.86
CA ASN A 77 -16.06 -21.55 -31.60
C ASN A 77 -15.56 -21.45 -30.14
N TYR A 78 -16.29 -20.76 -29.24
CA TYR A 78 -15.97 -20.71 -27.81
C TYR A 78 -16.46 -21.94 -27.00
N GLN A 79 -17.02 -22.96 -27.66
CA GLN A 79 -17.77 -24.03 -27.01
C GLN A 79 -17.20 -25.44 -27.22
N THR A 80 -15.91 -25.58 -27.55
CA THR A 80 -15.19 -26.81 -27.23
C THR A 80 -14.67 -26.67 -25.81
N ASP A 81 -15.23 -27.46 -24.89
CA ASP A 81 -14.86 -27.48 -23.47
C ASP A 81 -13.37 -27.83 -23.33
N SER A 82 -12.55 -26.79 -23.27
CA SER A 82 -11.10 -26.89 -23.11
C SER A 82 -10.80 -27.25 -21.65
N LEU A 83 -10.95 -28.54 -21.34
CA LEU A 83 -10.96 -29.10 -20.01
C LEU A 83 -9.55 -29.53 -19.58
N VAL A 84 -9.06 -29.00 -18.46
CA VAL A 84 -7.79 -29.47 -17.85
C VAL A 84 -8.07 -30.69 -16.99
N LYS A 85 -7.74 -31.88 -17.48
CA LYS A 85 -8.02 -33.18 -16.83
C LYS A 85 -6.90 -33.61 -15.88
N SER A 86 -5.64 -33.38 -16.27
CA SER A 86 -4.46 -33.72 -15.49
C SER A 86 -3.40 -32.63 -15.61
N LEU A 87 -2.54 -32.50 -14.60
CA LEU A 87 -1.36 -31.64 -14.61
C LEU A 87 -0.06 -32.46 -14.53
N ARG A 88 -0.16 -33.79 -14.41
CA ARG A 88 0.96 -34.71 -14.44
C ARG A 88 1.40 -34.97 -15.88
N SER A 89 2.65 -34.61 -16.20
CA SER A 89 3.22 -34.79 -17.53
C SER A 89 3.15 -36.24 -18.04
N ASP A 90 3.31 -37.21 -17.14
CA ASP A 90 3.23 -38.65 -17.44
C ASP A 90 1.80 -39.17 -17.67
N LYS A 91 0.77 -38.35 -17.40
CA LYS A 91 -0.65 -38.74 -17.55
C LYS A 91 -1.39 -37.97 -18.64
N LEU A 92 -0.78 -36.95 -19.26
CA LEU A 92 -1.48 -36.08 -20.21
C LEU A 92 -2.08 -36.87 -21.39
N ALA A 93 -1.32 -37.80 -21.96
CA ALA A 93 -1.76 -38.62 -23.10
C ALA A 93 -2.88 -39.59 -22.68
N SER A 94 -2.71 -40.31 -21.56
CA SER A 94 -3.65 -41.34 -21.11
C SER A 94 -5.02 -40.80 -20.69
N VAL A 95 -5.09 -39.55 -20.22
CA VAL A 95 -6.38 -38.90 -19.89
C VAL A 95 -7.04 -38.24 -21.11
N GLY A 96 -6.40 -38.25 -22.27
CA GLY A 96 -6.83 -37.51 -23.46
C GLY A 96 -6.94 -36.02 -23.18
N GLN A 97 -5.87 -35.41 -22.68
CA GLN A 97 -5.81 -33.97 -22.41
C GLN A 97 -5.97 -33.18 -23.72
N SER A 98 -6.87 -32.20 -23.75
CA SER A 98 -7.05 -31.37 -24.95
C SER A 98 -5.92 -30.34 -25.08
N ILE A 99 -5.44 -30.12 -26.31
CA ILE A 99 -4.57 -28.99 -26.66
C ILE A 99 -5.35 -27.69 -26.55
N LEU A 100 -4.77 -26.72 -25.84
CA LEU A 100 -5.31 -25.40 -25.63
C LEU A 100 -4.69 -24.44 -26.64
N ASP A 101 -5.52 -23.78 -27.44
CA ASP A 101 -5.09 -22.65 -28.26
C ASP A 101 -5.33 -21.34 -27.50
N LEU A 102 -4.22 -20.69 -27.12
CA LEU A 102 -4.19 -19.41 -26.43
C LEU A 102 -3.84 -18.26 -27.40
N SER A 103 -3.54 -18.54 -28.67
CA SER A 103 -3.03 -17.57 -29.64
C SER A 103 -3.82 -16.27 -29.64
N LEU A 104 -3.12 -15.14 -29.51
CA LEU A 104 -3.67 -13.78 -29.55
C LEU A 104 -4.69 -13.43 -28.45
N GLN A 105 -4.94 -14.32 -27.49
CA GLN A 105 -5.87 -14.04 -26.39
C GLN A 105 -5.17 -13.24 -25.29
N THR A 106 -5.85 -12.23 -24.73
CA THR A 106 -5.32 -11.47 -23.59
C THR A 106 -5.57 -12.16 -22.25
N VAL A 107 -6.70 -12.86 -22.15
CA VAL A 107 -7.10 -13.64 -20.98
C VAL A 107 -7.82 -14.91 -21.46
N LYS A 108 -7.48 -16.05 -20.86
CA LYS A 108 -8.22 -17.31 -21.06
C LYS A 108 -8.78 -17.80 -19.73
N TYR A 109 -9.89 -18.52 -19.85
CA TYR A 109 -10.64 -19.13 -18.76
C TYR A 109 -10.84 -20.63 -19.00
N PRO A 110 -9.78 -21.47 -18.94
CA PRO A 110 -9.96 -22.91 -19.05
C PRO A 110 -10.87 -23.40 -17.92
N ARG A 111 -11.71 -24.39 -18.23
CA ARG A 111 -12.60 -25.03 -17.27
C ARG A 111 -11.90 -26.22 -16.63
N SER A 112 -12.20 -26.47 -15.37
CA SER A 112 -11.83 -27.71 -14.69
C SER A 112 -13.00 -28.68 -14.68
N PRO A 113 -12.74 -30.00 -14.76
CA PRO A 113 -13.78 -31.02 -14.61
C PRO A 113 -14.48 -30.98 -13.26
N ILE A 114 -13.76 -30.51 -12.23
CA ILE A 114 -14.15 -30.68 -10.82
C ILE A 114 -14.91 -29.45 -10.30
N ALA A 115 -14.84 -28.30 -10.99
CA ALA A 115 -15.49 -27.09 -10.54
C ALA A 115 -15.90 -26.18 -11.71
N HIS A 116 -17.10 -25.59 -11.63
CA HIS A 116 -17.56 -24.53 -12.55
C HIS A 116 -16.77 -23.22 -12.45
N SER A 117 -15.71 -23.17 -11.64
CA SER A 117 -14.83 -22.02 -11.53
C SER A 117 -13.91 -21.92 -12.75
N LYS A 118 -13.76 -20.70 -13.25
CA LYS A 118 -12.92 -20.36 -14.40
C LYS A 118 -11.53 -20.01 -13.90
N LEU A 119 -10.50 -20.70 -14.38
CA LEU A 119 -9.11 -20.35 -14.08
C LEU A 119 -8.73 -19.12 -14.92
N ARG A 120 -8.47 -17.97 -14.30
CA ARG A 120 -8.06 -16.77 -15.06
C ARG A 120 -6.56 -16.80 -15.32
N LEU A 121 -6.16 -16.91 -16.58
CA LEU A 121 -4.75 -16.89 -16.99
C LEU A 121 -4.45 -15.73 -17.92
N SER A 122 -3.27 -15.12 -17.76
CA SER A 122 -2.76 -14.03 -18.57
C SER A 122 -1.31 -14.28 -18.95
N TYR A 123 -0.93 -13.93 -20.18
CA TYR A 123 0.45 -14.11 -20.66
C TYR A 123 1.43 -13.21 -19.91
N HIS A 124 1.09 -11.95 -19.71
CA HIS A 124 1.95 -10.99 -19.02
C HIS A 124 1.13 -10.03 -18.15
N ARG A 125 1.73 -9.47 -17.09
CA ARG A 125 1.07 -8.52 -16.17
C ARG A 125 0.53 -7.26 -16.86
N ALA A 126 1.05 -6.95 -18.06
CA ALA A 126 0.66 -5.79 -18.87
C ALA A 126 -0.58 -6.00 -19.77
N ASN A 127 -1.36 -7.07 -19.56
CA ASN A 127 -2.46 -7.47 -20.45
C ASN A 127 -2.03 -7.76 -21.90
N ASN A 128 -0.77 -8.16 -22.10
CA ASN A 128 -0.32 -8.58 -23.42
C ASN A 128 -1.07 -9.84 -23.84
N SER A 129 -1.44 -9.92 -25.11
CA SER A 129 -1.95 -11.15 -25.70
C SER A 129 -0.86 -12.23 -25.71
N PHE A 130 -1.27 -13.49 -25.59
CA PHE A 130 -0.37 -14.61 -25.90
C PHE A 130 0.13 -14.49 -27.35
N PRO A 131 1.39 -14.84 -27.63
CA PRO A 131 1.93 -14.83 -28.99
C PRO A 131 1.10 -15.65 -29.98
N GLN A 132 1.16 -15.31 -31.25
CA GLN A 132 0.54 -16.11 -32.30
C GLN A 132 1.12 -17.53 -32.30
N GLY A 133 0.27 -18.56 -32.43
CA GLY A 133 0.71 -19.95 -32.42
C GLY A 133 0.91 -20.55 -31.02
N THR A 134 0.48 -19.86 -29.96
CA THR A 134 0.54 -20.41 -28.58
C THR A 134 -0.48 -21.53 -28.41
N LYS A 135 -0.12 -22.74 -28.84
CA LYS A 135 -0.89 -23.98 -28.69
C LYS A 135 -0.12 -24.93 -27.80
N GLY A 136 -0.80 -25.58 -26.86
CA GLY A 136 -0.12 -26.44 -25.91
C GLY A 136 -0.96 -26.94 -24.75
N VAL A 137 -0.29 -27.38 -23.68
CA VAL A 137 -0.91 -27.96 -22.49
C VAL A 137 -0.35 -27.39 -21.20
N PHE A 138 -1.19 -27.28 -20.18
CA PHE A 138 -0.73 -27.00 -18.82
C PHE A 138 -0.16 -28.26 -18.18
N TYR A 139 0.94 -28.10 -17.46
CA TYR A 139 1.49 -29.16 -16.61
C TYR A 139 2.07 -28.54 -15.34
N PHE A 140 2.17 -29.34 -14.29
CA PHE A 140 2.78 -28.91 -13.03
C PHE A 140 4.21 -29.43 -12.95
N HIS A 141 5.15 -28.50 -12.95
CA HIS A 141 6.55 -28.79 -12.73
C HIS A 141 6.78 -28.86 -11.22
N HIS A 142 6.81 -30.09 -10.69
CA HIS A 142 7.04 -30.38 -9.28
C HIS A 142 8.53 -30.46 -8.98
N VAL A 143 8.96 -29.75 -7.93
CA VAL A 143 10.33 -29.77 -7.42
C VAL A 143 10.30 -30.47 -6.05
N ALA A 144 10.65 -31.75 -6.02
CA ALA A 144 10.47 -32.60 -4.83
C ALA A 144 11.20 -32.10 -3.58
N GLN A 145 12.34 -31.42 -3.76
CA GLN A 145 13.15 -30.86 -2.67
C GLN A 145 12.57 -29.57 -2.08
N ASP A 146 11.75 -28.84 -2.86
CA ASP A 146 11.16 -27.57 -2.44
C ASP A 146 9.82 -27.35 -3.13
N ASN A 147 8.74 -27.72 -2.45
CA ASN A 147 7.38 -27.52 -2.95
C ASN A 147 7.10 -26.04 -3.28
N VAL A 148 7.79 -25.08 -2.65
CA VAL A 148 7.60 -23.64 -2.89
C VAL A 148 8.07 -23.24 -4.31
N GLN A 149 9.06 -23.94 -4.86
CA GLN A 149 9.56 -23.75 -6.24
C GLN A 149 8.69 -24.46 -7.29
N SER A 150 7.73 -25.27 -6.86
CA SER A 150 6.83 -25.96 -7.78
C SER A 150 5.89 -24.95 -8.46
N GLN A 151 5.61 -25.19 -9.73
CA GLN A 151 5.00 -24.17 -10.58
C GLN A 151 4.14 -24.81 -11.68
N LEU A 152 3.02 -24.16 -11.98
CA LEU A 152 2.21 -24.45 -13.16
C LEU A 152 2.89 -23.81 -14.37
N ARG A 153 3.16 -24.59 -15.41
CA ARG A 153 3.76 -24.12 -16.67
C ARG A 153 2.86 -24.45 -17.85
N PHE A 154 3.15 -23.83 -18.99
CA PHE A 154 2.48 -24.12 -20.26
C PHE A 154 3.52 -24.57 -21.27
N ARG A 155 3.38 -25.79 -21.80
CA ARG A 155 4.27 -26.35 -22.81
C ARG A 155 3.66 -26.25 -24.19
N LEU A 156 4.40 -25.69 -25.13
CA LEU A 156 4.01 -25.53 -26.53
C LEU A 156 4.11 -26.88 -27.25
N CYS A 157 2.97 -27.34 -27.78
CA CYS A 157 2.88 -28.58 -28.54
C CYS A 157 1.63 -28.60 -29.43
N ASN A 158 1.69 -29.31 -30.56
CA ASN A 158 0.56 -29.45 -31.49
C ASN A 158 -0.34 -30.62 -31.13
N THR A 159 0.25 -31.67 -30.55
CA THR A 159 -0.43 -32.84 -29.98
C THR A 159 0.11 -33.13 -28.58
N VAL A 160 -0.59 -33.98 -27.82
CA VAL A 160 -0.11 -34.36 -26.48
C VAL A 160 1.11 -35.26 -26.57
N ASP A 161 1.22 -36.05 -27.64
CA ASP A 161 2.35 -36.94 -27.89
C ASP A 161 3.65 -36.15 -28.15
N ASP A 162 3.53 -34.90 -28.64
CA ASP A 162 4.66 -33.99 -28.82
C ASP A 162 5.18 -33.38 -27.49
N PHE A 163 4.50 -33.61 -26.36
CA PHE A 163 4.85 -32.99 -25.06
C PHE A 163 6.33 -33.17 -24.65
N PRO A 164 6.97 -34.34 -24.81
CA PRO A 164 8.38 -34.52 -24.47
C PRO A 164 9.33 -33.64 -25.29
N HIS A 165 8.93 -33.27 -26.51
CA HIS A 165 9.72 -32.46 -27.45
C HIS A 165 9.31 -30.98 -27.47
N GLY A 166 8.19 -30.64 -26.82
CA GLY A 166 7.70 -29.27 -26.73
C GLY A 166 8.56 -28.38 -25.84
N GLU A 167 8.56 -27.07 -26.15
CA GLU A 167 9.22 -26.06 -25.36
C GLU A 167 8.25 -25.38 -24.39
N ASP A 168 8.72 -25.00 -23.20
CA ASP A 168 7.91 -24.19 -22.29
C ASP A 168 7.69 -22.79 -22.87
N LEU A 169 6.46 -22.28 -22.79
CA LEU A 169 6.14 -20.91 -23.18
C LEU A 169 7.03 -19.93 -22.42
N ARG A 170 7.68 -19.02 -23.16
CA ARG A 170 8.56 -17.99 -22.58
C ARG A 170 7.89 -16.61 -22.58
N LEU A 171 8.25 -15.80 -21.60
CA LEU A 171 7.96 -14.37 -21.54
C LEU A 171 8.93 -13.58 -22.45
N PRO A 172 8.64 -12.30 -22.78
CA PRO A 172 9.52 -11.48 -23.61
C PRO A 172 10.95 -11.30 -23.07
N ASP A 173 11.14 -11.48 -21.76
CA ASP A 173 12.46 -11.44 -21.10
C ASP A 173 13.22 -12.78 -21.20
N GLY A 174 12.66 -13.78 -21.88
CA GLY A 174 13.25 -15.11 -22.06
C GLY A 174 12.96 -16.09 -20.91
N SER A 175 12.41 -15.63 -19.79
CA SER A 175 12.04 -16.49 -18.67
C SER A 175 10.81 -17.36 -19.00
N PHE A 176 10.62 -18.47 -18.28
CA PHE A 176 9.45 -19.32 -18.50
C PHE A 176 8.18 -18.66 -17.97
N TRP A 177 7.11 -18.67 -18.76
CA TRP A 177 5.77 -18.41 -18.27
C TRP A 177 5.41 -19.46 -17.24
N ASN A 178 5.06 -19.02 -16.02
CA ASN A 178 4.66 -19.91 -14.96
C ASN A 178 3.73 -19.22 -13.97
N VAL A 179 3.00 -20.03 -13.20
CA VAL A 179 2.29 -19.61 -12.00
C VAL A 179 2.80 -20.47 -10.84
N SER A 180 3.59 -19.87 -9.94
CA SER A 180 4.11 -20.60 -8.78
C SER A 180 2.98 -21.13 -7.90
N LEU A 181 3.21 -22.28 -7.27
CA LEU A 181 2.29 -22.83 -6.27
C LEU A 181 2.02 -21.81 -5.16
N ARG A 182 3.06 -21.07 -4.76
CA ARG A 182 3.01 -19.93 -3.84
C ARG A 182 2.05 -18.82 -4.29
N ALA A 183 1.91 -18.56 -5.59
CA ALA A 183 0.96 -17.59 -6.12
C ALA A 183 -0.47 -18.14 -6.12
N MET A 184 -0.65 -19.40 -6.53
CA MET A 184 -1.96 -20.07 -6.54
C MET A 184 -2.59 -20.13 -5.15
N ALA A 185 -1.75 -20.50 -4.18
CA ALA A 185 -2.04 -20.51 -2.76
C ALA A 185 -2.57 -19.19 -2.17
N LYS A 186 -2.11 -18.04 -2.67
CA LYS A 186 -2.49 -16.72 -2.13
C LYS A 186 -3.89 -16.29 -2.51
N VAL A 187 -4.36 -16.80 -3.65
CA VAL A 187 -5.68 -16.47 -4.15
C VAL A 187 -6.41 -17.79 -4.44
N PRO A 188 -6.68 -18.61 -3.38
CA PRO A 188 -7.22 -19.95 -3.58
C PRO A 188 -8.52 -19.92 -4.37
N SER A 189 -9.32 -18.86 -4.25
CA SER A 189 -10.56 -18.70 -5.02
C SER A 189 -10.35 -18.61 -6.53
N SER A 190 -9.25 -17.99 -6.99
CA SER A 190 -8.93 -17.84 -8.42
C SER A 190 -8.26 -19.09 -9.00
N TYR A 191 -7.59 -19.87 -8.16
CA TYR A 191 -6.85 -21.08 -8.56
C TYR A 191 -7.44 -22.37 -8.00
N HIS A 192 -8.62 -22.29 -7.39
CA HIS A 192 -9.30 -23.42 -6.74
C HIS A 192 -9.36 -24.68 -7.63
N PRO A 193 -9.74 -24.58 -8.92
CA PRO A 193 -9.77 -25.77 -9.76
C PRO A 193 -8.40 -26.41 -9.96
N VAL A 194 -7.34 -25.61 -10.12
CA VAL A 194 -5.96 -26.11 -10.26
C VAL A 194 -5.49 -26.72 -8.95
N LEU A 195 -5.68 -26.03 -7.82
CA LEU A 195 -5.30 -26.53 -6.50
C LEU A 195 -5.98 -27.87 -6.17
N ASN A 196 -7.23 -28.07 -6.60
CA ASN A 196 -7.92 -29.35 -6.41
C ASN A 196 -7.32 -30.49 -7.25
N ILE A 197 -6.93 -30.22 -8.50
CA ILE A 197 -6.21 -31.21 -9.32
C ILE A 197 -4.86 -31.52 -8.67
N LEU A 198 -4.13 -30.49 -8.21
CA LEU A 198 -2.83 -30.66 -7.57
C LEU A 198 -2.93 -31.53 -6.31
N ARG A 199 -3.89 -31.27 -5.42
CA ARG A 199 -4.14 -32.09 -4.22
C ARG A 199 -4.48 -33.55 -4.54
N LYS A 200 -5.14 -33.80 -5.68
CA LYS A 200 -5.52 -35.15 -6.11
C LYS A 200 -4.35 -35.92 -6.73
N GLU A 201 -3.55 -35.24 -7.56
CA GLU A 201 -2.53 -35.90 -8.39
C GLU A 201 -1.16 -35.96 -7.76
N PHE A 202 -0.87 -35.01 -6.87
CA PHE A 202 0.38 -34.90 -6.16
C PHE A 202 0.03 -35.05 -4.67
N PRO A 203 0.52 -36.11 -3.98
CA PRO A 203 0.38 -36.27 -2.53
C PRO A 203 1.31 -35.27 -1.84
N LEU A 204 1.02 -34.00 -2.05
CA LEU A 204 1.67 -32.90 -1.37
C LEU A 204 1.17 -33.02 0.06
N GLU A 205 2.01 -33.59 0.95
CA GLU A 205 1.86 -33.55 2.43
C GLU A 205 1.08 -32.30 2.78
N PRO A 206 -0.10 -32.44 3.46
CA PRO A 206 -1.20 -31.48 3.47
C PRO A 206 -0.59 -30.12 3.43
N LEU A 207 -0.52 -29.61 2.20
CA LEU A 207 0.37 -28.53 1.85
C LEU A 207 -0.13 -27.46 2.75
N ASP A 208 0.59 -27.23 3.85
CA ASP A 208 0.14 -26.34 4.89
C ASP A 208 0.47 -24.98 4.34
N VAL A 209 -0.13 -24.69 3.21
CA VAL A 209 0.08 -23.55 2.34
C VAL A 209 -0.35 -22.35 3.13
N ASP A 210 -1.37 -22.51 3.97
CA ASP A 210 -1.71 -21.54 4.98
C ASP A 210 -0.62 -21.45 6.05
N SER A 211 -0.13 -22.52 6.70
CA SER A 211 0.92 -22.32 7.71
C SER A 211 2.30 -21.98 7.13
N SER A 212 2.84 -22.67 6.14
CA SER A 212 4.09 -22.36 5.44
C SER A 212 4.09 -21.02 4.68
N LEU A 213 2.95 -20.43 4.29
CA LEU A 213 2.95 -19.04 3.82
C LEU A 213 2.70 -18.03 4.94
N ASN A 214 2.07 -18.43 6.06
CA ASN A 214 1.78 -17.54 7.19
C ASN A 214 2.81 -17.57 8.34
N CYS A 215 3.56 -18.65 8.54
CA CYS A 215 4.51 -18.83 9.64
C CYS A 215 5.85 -18.17 9.32
N HIS A 216 6.25 -18.15 8.04
CA HIS A 216 7.48 -17.50 7.57
C HIS A 216 7.41 -15.96 7.56
N ARG A 217 6.39 -15.35 8.18
CA ARG A 217 6.24 -13.88 8.26
C ARG A 217 5.97 -13.39 9.68
N MET A 218 6.36 -14.19 10.66
CA MET A 218 6.38 -13.78 12.05
C MET A 218 7.63 -12.93 12.30
N VAL A 219 7.41 -11.68 12.70
CA VAL A 219 8.45 -10.73 13.08
C VAL A 219 8.46 -10.66 14.59
N SER A 220 9.60 -11.03 15.20
CA SER A 220 9.78 -11.00 16.65
C SER A 220 10.55 -9.76 17.12
N THR A 221 11.27 -9.08 16.22
CA THR A 221 11.91 -7.80 16.51
C THR A 221 12.15 -7.00 15.23
N PHE A 222 12.08 -5.67 15.32
CA PHE A 222 12.58 -4.78 14.27
C PHE A 222 13.94 -4.18 14.62
N ASP A 223 14.51 -4.44 15.80
CA ASP A 223 15.82 -3.93 16.18
C ASP A 223 16.93 -4.75 15.49
N PRO A 224 17.73 -4.15 14.59
CA PRO A 224 18.84 -4.85 13.94
C PRO A 224 19.80 -5.55 14.90
N LYS A 225 19.97 -5.01 16.11
CA LYS A 225 20.88 -5.57 17.12
C LYS A 225 20.35 -6.85 17.76
N LYS A 226 19.02 -7.05 17.74
CA LYS A 226 18.36 -8.23 18.31
C LYS A 226 18.10 -9.32 17.27
N LEU A 227 18.22 -9.01 15.97
CA LEU A 227 18.00 -9.98 14.89
C LEU A 227 18.78 -11.29 15.07
N PRO A 228 20.10 -11.29 15.39
CA PRO A 228 20.88 -12.53 15.48
C PRO A 228 20.42 -13.47 16.60
N SER A 229 19.81 -12.93 17.66
CA SER A 229 19.30 -13.70 18.81
C SER A 229 17.80 -13.96 18.74
N SER A 230 17.13 -13.47 17.69
CA SER A 230 15.69 -13.58 17.52
C SER A 230 15.31 -14.89 16.83
N SER A 231 14.08 -15.35 17.07
CA SER A 231 13.50 -16.48 16.33
C SER A 231 13.00 -16.11 14.92
N GLN A 232 13.25 -14.87 14.47
CA GLN A 232 12.77 -14.38 13.18
C GLN A 232 13.66 -14.88 12.05
N GLY A 233 13.09 -15.62 11.10
CA GLY A 233 13.78 -15.99 9.87
C GLY A 233 13.75 -14.90 8.80
N VAL A 234 14.49 -15.12 7.71
CA VAL A 234 14.30 -14.34 6.48
C VAL A 234 12.91 -14.60 5.89
N VAL A 235 12.33 -13.55 5.34
CA VAL A 235 10.99 -13.55 4.75
C VAL A 235 11.10 -13.38 3.25
N ASP A 236 10.50 -14.30 2.50
CA ASP A 236 10.33 -14.14 1.06
C ASP A 236 9.01 -13.40 0.76
N ILE A 237 9.14 -12.20 0.22
CA ILE A 237 8.02 -11.36 -0.25
C ILE A 237 8.04 -11.15 -1.77
N SER A 238 8.75 -11.99 -2.52
CA SER A 238 8.77 -11.97 -3.98
C SER A 238 7.37 -12.06 -4.57
N ASP A 239 7.12 -11.28 -5.62
CA ASP A 239 5.90 -11.28 -6.44
C ASP A 239 4.59 -10.97 -5.70
N LEU A 240 4.66 -10.56 -4.44
CA LEU A 240 3.48 -10.14 -3.69
C LEU A 240 3.03 -8.78 -4.19
N THR A 241 1.72 -8.53 -4.28
CA THR A 241 1.23 -7.15 -4.29
C THR A 241 1.24 -6.55 -2.89
N ALA A 242 1.03 -7.40 -1.87
CA ALA A 242 1.10 -7.02 -0.47
C ALA A 242 1.75 -8.12 0.38
N ALA A 243 2.72 -7.74 1.22
CA ALA A 243 3.33 -8.60 2.23
C ALA A 243 2.58 -8.47 3.56
N THR A 244 1.81 -9.49 3.94
CA THR A 244 1.17 -9.50 5.26
C THR A 244 2.18 -9.90 6.33
N LEU A 245 2.50 -8.98 7.23
CA LEU A 245 3.33 -9.22 8.41
C LEU A 245 2.49 -9.65 9.61
N ARG A 246 3.03 -10.55 10.42
CA ARG A 246 2.47 -10.93 11.71
C ARG A 246 3.52 -10.64 12.78
N LEU A 247 3.12 -10.01 13.86
CA LEU A 247 4.05 -9.69 14.95
C LEU A 247 3.93 -10.78 16.01
N VAL A 248 5.05 -11.21 16.59
CA VAL A 248 5.01 -12.19 17.69
C VAL A 248 4.26 -11.58 18.87
N GLY A 249 3.25 -12.29 19.37
CA GLY A 249 2.41 -11.82 20.46
C GLY A 249 1.28 -10.85 20.06
N SER A 250 1.18 -10.43 18.79
CA SER A 250 -0.02 -9.74 18.32
C SER A 250 -1.14 -10.74 18.04
N GLY A 251 -2.40 -10.29 18.14
CA GLY A 251 -3.57 -11.11 17.80
C GLY A 251 -3.56 -11.62 16.35
N ARG A 252 -4.59 -12.39 15.94
CA ARG A 252 -4.67 -13.06 14.62
C ARG A 252 -4.72 -12.12 13.39
N GLY A 253 -4.56 -10.81 13.57
CA GLY A 253 -4.50 -9.84 12.48
C GLY A 253 -3.10 -9.79 11.87
N GLY A 254 -2.98 -10.09 10.58
CA GLY A 254 -1.78 -9.76 9.82
C GLY A 254 -1.93 -8.37 9.19
N TRP A 255 -0.85 -7.61 9.14
CA TRP A 255 -0.84 -6.27 8.58
C TRP A 255 -0.23 -6.25 7.17
N PRO A 256 -0.96 -5.84 6.12
CA PRO A 256 -0.43 -5.81 4.77
C PRO A 256 0.56 -4.65 4.58
N LEU A 257 1.65 -4.93 3.89
CA LEU A 257 2.65 -3.99 3.41
C LEU A 257 2.65 -3.93 1.89
N PHE A 258 2.73 -2.74 1.31
CA PHE A 258 2.68 -2.59 -0.15
C PHE A 258 4.03 -2.14 -0.71
N TYR A 259 4.41 -2.72 -1.84
CA TYR A 259 5.50 -2.21 -2.67
C TYR A 259 4.96 -1.11 -3.58
N SER A 260 5.00 0.14 -3.10
CA SER A 260 4.57 1.29 -3.89
C SER A 260 5.45 2.49 -3.62
N ALA A 261 5.89 3.15 -4.69
CA ALA A 261 6.47 4.48 -4.61
C ALA A 261 5.36 5.44 -4.21
N GLY A 262 5.28 5.79 -2.94
CA GLY A 262 4.12 6.52 -2.44
C GLY A 262 4.12 6.68 -0.94
N THR A 263 5.13 7.37 -0.42
CA THR A 263 4.93 8.20 0.77
C THR A 263 3.95 9.34 0.39
N GLY A 264 2.67 9.02 0.18
CA GLY A 264 1.64 9.94 0.65
C GLY A 264 0.63 10.64 -0.22
N GLY A 265 0.42 10.21 -1.45
CA GLY A 265 -0.78 10.58 -2.19
C GLY A 265 -1.82 9.47 -2.10
N ASP A 266 -3.05 9.82 -1.77
CA ASP A 266 -4.30 9.03 -1.88
C ASP A 266 -4.09 7.59 -2.38
N ALA A 267 -3.84 6.67 -1.44
CA ALA A 267 -3.53 5.27 -1.71
C ALA A 267 -4.66 4.53 -2.44
N SER A 268 -5.83 5.14 -2.57
CA SER A 268 -7.00 4.61 -3.26
C SER A 268 -6.80 4.45 -4.78
N HIS A 269 -5.84 5.17 -5.39
CA HIS A 269 -5.68 5.17 -6.86
C HIS A 269 -4.34 4.65 -7.39
N ARG A 270 -3.32 4.44 -6.55
CA ARG A 270 -2.06 3.86 -7.04
C ARG A 270 -2.19 2.35 -7.08
N LYS A 271 -2.16 1.80 -8.30
CA LYS A 271 -2.06 0.35 -8.54
C LYS A 271 -0.83 -0.16 -7.77
N ALA A 272 -1.06 -0.93 -6.71
CA ALA A 272 0.02 -1.53 -5.93
C ALA A 272 0.95 -2.29 -6.87
N SER A 273 2.24 -1.96 -6.83
CA SER A 273 3.22 -2.71 -7.60
C SER A 273 3.51 -4.01 -6.87
N THR A 274 3.83 -5.04 -7.64
CA THR A 274 4.31 -6.29 -7.08
C THR A 274 5.75 -6.11 -6.62
N TYR A 275 6.11 -6.67 -5.47
CA TYR A 275 7.51 -6.81 -5.06
C TYR A 275 8.30 -7.52 -6.16
N PRO A 276 9.55 -7.10 -6.44
CA PRO A 276 10.40 -7.74 -7.45
C PRO A 276 10.61 -9.24 -7.17
N PRO A 277 10.87 -10.06 -8.21
CA PRO A 277 11.33 -11.43 -8.01
C PRO A 277 12.59 -11.49 -7.13
N GLY A 278 12.71 -12.52 -6.28
CA GLY A 278 13.86 -12.70 -5.40
C GLY A 278 13.93 -11.73 -4.21
N THR A 279 12.83 -11.05 -3.87
CA THR A 279 12.75 -10.18 -2.69
C THR A 279 12.68 -11.03 -1.41
N VAL A 280 13.83 -11.52 -0.97
CA VAL A 280 14.04 -12.30 0.25
C VAL A 280 14.88 -11.49 1.22
N GLY A 281 14.46 -11.40 2.49
CA GLY A 281 15.16 -10.55 3.44
C GLY A 281 14.42 -10.34 4.75
N VAL A 282 14.77 -9.28 5.48
CA VAL A 282 14.21 -8.98 6.80
C VAL A 282 13.68 -7.56 6.90
N TYR A 283 12.60 -7.39 7.67
CA TYR A 283 12.15 -6.08 8.08
C TYR A 283 12.96 -5.61 9.29
N TYR A 284 13.35 -4.34 9.27
CA TYR A 284 14.08 -3.74 10.38
C TYR A 284 13.76 -2.25 10.49
N PHE A 285 13.93 -1.71 11.69
CA PHE A 285 13.71 -0.30 11.98
C PHE A 285 15.05 0.43 11.99
N LYS A 286 15.21 1.41 11.10
CA LYS A 286 16.39 2.27 11.04
C LYS A 286 16.10 3.58 11.77
N GLN A 287 16.76 3.80 12.91
CA GLN A 287 16.76 5.10 13.57
C GLN A 287 17.67 6.09 12.80
N SER A 288 17.20 7.32 12.66
CA SER A 288 18.00 8.43 12.14
C SER A 288 18.98 8.89 13.22
N MET A 289 20.28 8.94 12.88
CA MET A 289 21.30 9.45 13.81
C MET A 289 21.32 10.97 13.91
N ALA A 290 20.75 11.67 12.92
CA ALA A 290 20.80 13.13 12.83
C ALA A 290 19.60 13.84 13.50
N ALA A 291 18.57 13.09 13.92
CA ALA A 291 17.38 13.67 14.51
C ALA A 291 17.47 13.66 16.05
N PRO A 292 17.21 14.79 16.74
CA PRO A 292 17.24 14.85 18.20
C PRO A 292 16.13 14.05 18.88
N THR A 293 15.09 13.67 18.14
CA THR A 293 14.04 12.71 18.55
C THR A 293 14.28 11.36 17.88
N ARG A 294 13.85 10.24 18.50
CA ARG A 294 13.94 8.86 17.94
C ARG A 294 13.02 8.67 16.71
N VAL A 295 13.24 9.48 15.69
CA VAL A 295 12.61 9.37 14.38
C VAL A 295 13.39 8.33 13.59
N GLY A 296 12.65 7.43 12.96
CA GLY A 296 13.22 6.40 12.13
C GLY A 296 12.26 6.00 11.04
N GLU A 297 12.49 4.81 10.52
CA GLU A 297 11.72 4.26 9.44
C GLU A 297 11.83 2.74 9.41
N LEU A 298 10.71 2.10 9.11
CA LEU A 298 10.68 0.67 8.82
C LEU A 298 11.19 0.46 7.40
N ARG A 299 12.22 -0.36 7.22
CA ARG A 299 12.81 -0.74 5.93
C ARG A 299 12.73 -2.25 5.73
N PHE A 300 13.00 -2.69 4.51
CA PHE A 300 13.21 -4.10 4.18
C PHE A 300 14.61 -4.28 3.61
N ARG A 301 15.42 -5.14 4.22
CA ARG A 301 16.79 -5.44 3.77
C ARG A 301 16.83 -6.79 3.07
N LEU A 302 17.34 -6.82 1.85
CA LEU A 302 17.57 -8.02 1.06
C LEU A 302 18.77 -8.79 1.64
N CYS A 303 18.55 -10.01 2.10
CA CYS A 303 19.58 -10.92 2.59
C CYS A 303 19.09 -12.38 2.52
N ARG A 304 20.02 -13.34 2.38
CA ARG A 304 19.70 -14.78 2.29
C ARG A 304 19.50 -15.43 3.66
N ASP A 305 20.15 -14.87 4.67
CA ASP A 305 20.11 -15.30 6.07
C ASP A 305 20.29 -14.06 6.98
N LEU A 306 20.19 -14.28 8.30
CA LEU A 306 20.35 -13.19 9.28
C LEU A 306 21.82 -12.78 9.46
N GLU A 307 22.76 -13.70 9.28
CA GLU A 307 24.21 -13.43 9.41
C GLU A 307 24.67 -12.44 8.33
N GLY A 308 24.12 -12.56 7.12
CA GLY A 308 24.33 -11.67 5.99
C GLY A 308 23.60 -10.32 6.10
N PHE A 309 22.90 -10.02 7.19
CA PHE A 309 22.16 -8.75 7.34
C PHE A 309 23.05 -7.51 7.12
N HIS A 310 24.30 -7.54 7.59
CA HIS A 310 25.22 -6.42 7.45
C HIS A 310 25.71 -6.22 6.00
N GLN A 311 25.76 -7.30 5.21
CA GLN A 311 26.16 -7.29 3.81
C GLN A 311 24.98 -7.07 2.86
N GLY A 312 23.75 -7.22 3.37
CA GLY A 312 22.52 -7.03 2.61
C GLY A 312 22.28 -5.57 2.20
N THR A 313 21.49 -5.39 1.14
CA THR A 313 21.11 -4.08 0.60
C THR A 313 19.64 -3.80 0.87
N ASP A 314 19.28 -2.53 1.09
CA ASP A 314 17.88 -2.18 1.29
C ASP A 314 17.08 -2.32 -0.01
N LEU A 315 15.84 -2.82 0.10
CA LEU A 315 14.91 -2.90 -1.02
C LEU A 315 14.65 -1.50 -1.56
N CYS A 316 14.86 -1.32 -2.86
CA CYS A 316 14.60 -0.07 -3.54
C CYS A 316 13.27 -0.13 -4.30
N LEU A 317 12.60 1.01 -4.40
CA LEU A 317 11.51 1.27 -5.32
C LEU A 317 12.03 1.31 -6.76
N PRO A 318 11.15 1.21 -7.79
CA PRO A 318 11.56 1.35 -9.18
C PRO A 318 12.23 2.70 -9.50
N SER A 319 12.01 3.73 -8.67
CA SER A 319 12.68 5.03 -8.75
C SER A 319 14.15 5.01 -8.29
N GLY A 320 14.63 3.90 -7.73
CA GLY A 320 15.94 3.78 -7.09
C GLY A 320 15.96 4.26 -5.63
N GLU A 321 14.86 4.81 -5.12
CA GLU A 321 14.77 5.22 -3.71
C GLU A 321 14.57 4.02 -2.79
N ILE A 322 15.16 4.06 -1.59
CA ILE A 322 14.95 3.02 -0.57
C ILE A 322 13.48 2.95 -0.18
N TRP A 323 12.90 1.75 -0.26
CA TRP A 323 11.57 1.45 0.25
C TRP A 323 11.58 1.56 1.78
N HIS A 324 10.69 2.39 2.32
CA HIS A 324 10.58 2.60 3.76
C HIS A 324 9.18 3.08 4.14
N ILE A 325 8.86 2.98 5.44
CA ILE A 325 7.69 3.61 6.06
C ILE A 325 8.19 4.46 7.22
N SER A 326 8.00 5.77 7.13
CA SER A 326 8.47 6.70 8.16
C SER A 326 7.73 6.53 9.49
N THR A 327 8.41 6.80 10.61
CA THR A 327 7.79 6.86 11.95
C THR A 327 6.54 7.74 11.95
N LEU A 328 6.58 8.90 11.29
CA LEU A 328 5.41 9.79 11.23
C LEU A 328 4.22 9.12 10.55
N THR A 329 4.46 8.35 9.49
CA THR A 329 3.41 7.58 8.80
C THR A 329 2.83 6.50 9.71
N ILE A 330 3.70 5.78 10.45
CA ILE A 330 3.31 4.75 11.44
C ILE A 330 2.48 5.37 12.58
N LEU A 331 2.91 6.51 13.12
CA LEU A 331 2.23 7.20 14.21
C LEU A 331 0.89 7.80 13.76
N ALA A 332 0.80 8.37 12.56
CA ALA A 332 -0.38 9.10 12.11
C ALA A 332 -1.55 8.21 11.63
N SER A 333 -1.31 6.93 11.32
CA SER A 333 -2.30 6.08 10.65
C SER A 333 -2.75 4.92 11.54
N GLU A 334 -4.06 4.80 11.75
CA GLU A 334 -4.67 3.71 12.52
C GLU A 334 -4.41 2.32 11.92
N ARG A 335 -4.16 2.24 10.62
CA ARG A 335 -3.74 1.00 9.96
C ARG A 335 -2.44 0.43 10.56
N TYR A 336 -1.60 1.26 11.18
CA TYR A 336 -0.34 0.86 11.77
C TYR A 336 -0.39 0.78 13.30
N LYS A 337 -1.58 0.75 13.91
CA LYS A 337 -1.74 0.69 15.37
C LYS A 337 -0.98 -0.46 16.01
N GLU A 338 -1.07 -1.67 15.45
CA GLU A 338 -0.37 -2.85 15.99
C GLU A 338 1.15 -2.71 15.86
N LEU A 339 1.64 -2.31 14.68
CA LEU A 339 3.06 -2.04 14.44
C LEU A 339 3.59 -0.96 15.38
N ARG A 340 2.84 0.13 15.57
CA ARG A 340 3.17 1.22 16.48
C ARG A 340 3.32 0.73 17.91
N ASN A 341 2.34 -0.02 18.42
CA ASN A 341 2.39 -0.58 19.76
C ASN A 341 3.59 -1.52 19.93
N PHE A 342 3.87 -2.33 18.91
CA PHE A 342 5.01 -3.25 18.91
C PHE A 342 6.35 -2.49 18.95
N LEU A 343 6.54 -1.49 18.09
CA LEU A 343 7.75 -0.68 18.07
C LEU A 343 7.94 0.13 19.38
N SER A 344 6.85 0.61 19.99
CA SER A 344 6.89 1.22 21.32
C SER A 344 7.31 0.22 22.39
N ALA A 345 6.74 -1.00 22.39
CA ALA A 345 7.12 -2.05 23.34
C ALA A 345 8.59 -2.48 23.20
N GLU A 346 9.15 -2.39 22.00
CA GLU A 346 10.59 -2.64 21.76
C GLU A 346 11.50 -1.46 22.14
N GLY A 347 10.93 -0.31 22.53
CA GLY A 347 11.67 0.93 22.80
C GLY A 347 12.22 1.60 21.53
N LEU A 348 11.72 1.22 20.36
CA LEU A 348 12.17 1.75 19.06
C LEU A 348 11.46 3.07 18.69
N LEU A 349 10.32 3.36 19.31
CA LEU A 349 9.63 4.64 19.26
C LEU A 349 9.77 5.39 20.60
N ASP A 350 9.75 6.72 20.51
CA ASP A 350 9.69 7.61 21.67
C ASP A 350 8.22 7.85 22.05
N ASP A 351 7.85 7.53 23.29
CA ASP A 351 6.49 7.69 23.80
C ASP A 351 6.06 9.17 23.84
N ALA A 352 6.99 10.11 24.05
CA ALA A 352 6.69 11.53 23.97
C ALA A 352 6.25 11.92 22.55
N LEU A 353 6.99 11.44 21.54
CA LEU A 353 6.64 11.64 20.13
C LEU A 353 5.31 10.95 19.78
N HIS A 354 5.01 9.79 20.36
CA HIS A 354 3.74 9.11 20.17
C HIS A 354 2.56 9.94 20.69
N LEU A 355 2.63 10.42 21.93
CA LEU A 355 1.60 11.27 22.54
C LEU A 355 1.39 12.56 21.72
N ASP A 356 2.50 13.14 21.25
CA ASP A 356 2.51 14.34 20.44
C ASP A 356 1.78 14.16 19.10
N VAL A 357 2.03 13.05 18.41
CA VAL A 357 1.42 12.75 17.11
C VAL A 357 -0.02 12.24 17.27
N ALA A 358 -0.28 11.38 18.26
CA ALA A 358 -1.61 10.85 18.55
C ALA A 358 -2.59 11.98 18.94
N GLY A 359 -2.12 12.97 19.71
CA GLY A 359 -2.90 14.18 19.99
C GLY A 359 -3.19 15.04 18.76
N THR A 360 -2.36 14.95 17.71
CA THR A 360 -2.43 15.84 16.53
C THR A 360 -3.16 15.22 15.33
N MET A 361 -3.20 13.88 15.20
CA MET A 361 -3.51 13.20 13.91
C MET A 361 -4.88 12.53 13.79
N LEU A 362 -5.78 12.64 14.77
CA LEU A 362 -7.05 11.89 14.81
C LEU A 362 -8.08 12.15 13.68
N THR A 363 -7.78 12.92 12.62
CA THR A 363 -8.78 13.21 11.58
C THR A 363 -8.39 13.02 10.12
N THR A 364 -7.13 12.86 9.70
CA THR A 364 -6.84 12.57 8.27
C THR A 364 -5.47 11.92 8.02
N PRO A 365 -5.41 10.79 7.28
CA PRO A 365 -4.18 10.07 6.94
C PRO A 365 -3.40 10.70 5.78
N HIS A 366 -3.24 12.02 5.77
CA HIS A 366 -2.46 12.71 4.74
C HIS A 366 -1.05 13.00 5.27
N PRO A 367 0.00 12.35 4.74
CA PRO A 367 1.38 12.47 5.22
C PRO A 367 2.07 13.78 4.84
N THR A 368 1.31 14.77 4.36
CA THR A 368 1.78 16.14 4.24
C THR A 368 1.40 16.99 5.45
N ILE A 369 0.77 16.45 6.50
CA ILE A 369 0.43 17.21 7.71
C ILE A 369 1.63 17.26 8.66
N VAL A 370 2.21 18.45 8.82
CA VAL A 370 3.35 18.72 9.70
C VAL A 370 2.85 19.39 10.98
N PRO A 371 3.05 18.82 12.17
CA PRO A 371 2.77 19.52 13.42
C PRO A 371 3.83 20.61 13.67
N LEU A 372 3.47 21.88 13.50
CA LEU A 372 4.32 23.04 13.80
C LEU A 372 4.02 23.56 15.19
N ARG A 373 4.82 23.12 16.17
CA ARG A 373 4.76 23.62 17.56
C ARG A 373 5.46 24.95 17.72
N VAL A 374 6.65 25.01 17.13
CA VAL A 374 7.57 26.15 17.17
C VAL A 374 8.05 26.35 15.73
N LEU A 375 8.26 27.61 15.36
CA LEU A 375 9.06 27.93 14.19
C LEU A 375 10.45 27.32 14.34
N ASN A 376 11.16 27.25 13.23
CA ASN A 376 12.45 26.60 13.11
C ASN A 376 12.48 25.08 13.29
N THR A 377 11.34 24.43 13.56
CA THR A 377 11.28 22.96 13.62
C THR A 377 11.50 22.37 12.22
N PRO A 378 12.56 21.57 12.00
CA PRO A 378 12.81 20.92 10.71
C PRO A 378 11.77 19.85 10.40
N PHE A 379 11.37 19.74 9.14
CA PHE A 379 10.51 18.67 8.64
C PHE A 379 10.84 18.32 7.19
N MET A 380 10.55 17.08 6.80
CA MET A 380 10.80 16.62 5.44
C MET A 380 9.65 17.02 4.51
N VAL A 381 9.98 17.47 3.31
CA VAL A 381 9.02 17.81 2.26
C VAL A 381 9.38 17.13 0.94
N ASP A 382 8.36 16.62 0.24
CA ASP A 382 8.45 16.18 -1.15
C ASP A 382 8.22 17.39 -2.06
N LEU A 383 9.21 17.73 -2.88
CA LEU A 383 9.17 18.89 -3.78
C LEU A 383 8.20 18.73 -4.94
N SER A 384 7.68 17.52 -5.17
CA SER A 384 6.61 17.26 -6.15
C SER A 384 5.20 17.43 -5.56
N ALA A 385 5.09 17.59 -4.24
CA ALA A 385 3.82 17.72 -3.54
C ALA A 385 3.04 18.95 -4.02
N SER A 386 1.72 18.79 -4.17
CA SER A 386 0.84 19.90 -4.55
C SER A 386 0.58 20.89 -3.43
N GLN A 387 0.77 20.47 -2.17
CA GLN A 387 0.54 21.28 -0.99
C GLN A 387 1.32 20.71 0.19
N ILE A 388 1.70 21.59 1.10
CA ILE A 388 2.13 21.23 2.45
C ILE A 388 0.97 21.55 3.38
N THR A 389 0.60 20.63 4.25
CA THR A 389 -0.39 20.90 5.30
C THR A 389 0.34 21.00 6.62
N PHE A 390 -0.05 21.88 7.51
CA PHE A 390 0.49 21.89 8.85
C PHE A 390 -0.57 22.22 9.87
N THR A 391 -0.39 21.72 11.07
CA THR A 391 -1.25 21.99 12.23
C THR A 391 -0.44 22.76 13.25
N VAL A 392 -1.10 23.67 13.95
CA VAL A 392 -0.46 24.50 14.96
C VAL A 392 -1.18 24.23 16.29
N PRO A 393 -0.57 23.48 17.22
CA PRO A 393 -1.16 23.24 18.53
C PRO A 393 -1.45 24.54 19.30
N PRO A 394 -2.43 24.56 20.22
CA PRO A 394 -3.30 23.44 20.62
C PRO A 394 -4.48 23.19 19.66
N SER A 395 -4.72 24.08 18.70
CA SER A 395 -5.84 23.95 17.76
C SER A 395 -5.51 22.96 16.63
N ILE A 396 -5.60 21.66 16.94
CA ILE A 396 -5.45 20.56 15.96
C ILE A 396 -6.52 20.59 14.86
N THR A 397 -7.61 21.33 15.07
CA THR A 397 -8.69 21.54 14.10
C THR A 397 -8.28 22.52 12.98
N SER A 398 -7.30 23.38 13.23
CA SER A 398 -6.84 24.39 12.27
C SER A 398 -5.75 23.82 11.36
N LYS A 399 -6.16 23.13 10.30
CA LYS A 399 -5.26 22.68 9.22
C LYS A 399 -4.93 23.85 8.31
N ILE A 400 -3.68 24.26 8.30
CA ILE A 400 -3.17 25.30 7.41
C ILE A 400 -2.59 24.62 6.18
N ARG A 401 -3.03 25.03 4.98
CA ARG A 401 -2.54 24.46 3.72
C ARG A 401 -1.77 25.50 2.95
N ALA A 402 -0.49 25.23 2.72
CA ALA A 402 0.34 25.98 1.78
C ALA A 402 0.26 25.28 0.41
N GLN A 403 -0.72 25.72 -0.39
CA GLN A 403 -0.99 25.15 -1.71
C GLN A 403 -0.02 25.67 -2.77
N HIS A 404 0.24 24.83 -3.77
CA HIS A 404 1.00 25.17 -4.98
C HIS A 404 2.43 25.65 -4.74
N LEU A 405 3.00 25.29 -3.59
CA LEU A 405 4.29 25.78 -3.13
C LEU A 405 5.43 25.49 -4.11
N PHE A 406 5.40 24.31 -4.74
CA PHE A 406 6.40 23.86 -5.71
C PHE A 406 5.82 23.63 -7.10
N ARG A 407 4.75 24.35 -7.45
CA ARG A 407 4.05 24.18 -8.72
C ARG A 407 4.09 25.45 -9.56
N ASN A 408 4.14 25.25 -10.87
CA ASN A 408 4.03 26.35 -11.82
C ASN A 408 2.60 26.89 -11.85
N THR A 409 2.41 27.98 -12.58
CA THR A 409 1.09 28.59 -12.86
C THR A 409 0.06 27.64 -13.50
N ARG A 410 0.51 26.52 -14.06
CA ARG A 410 -0.33 25.45 -14.65
C ARG A 410 -0.53 24.26 -13.71
N PHE A 411 -0.20 24.41 -12.42
CA PHE A 411 -0.31 23.38 -11.40
C PHE A 411 0.51 22.11 -11.68
N ARG A 412 1.59 22.21 -12.45
CA ARG A 412 2.54 21.11 -12.64
C ARG A 412 3.69 21.23 -11.63
N PRO A 413 4.19 20.12 -11.06
CA PRO A 413 5.35 20.15 -10.17
C PRO A 413 6.56 20.69 -10.93
N LEU A 414 7.25 21.68 -10.33
CA LEU A 414 8.46 22.29 -10.88
C LEU A 414 9.69 21.44 -10.62
N PHE A 415 9.71 20.77 -9.48
CA PHE A 415 10.83 19.98 -9.00
C PHE A 415 10.35 18.61 -8.54
N SER A 416 11.27 17.65 -8.56
CA SER A 416 11.21 16.44 -7.76
C SER A 416 12.41 16.42 -6.82
N GLY A 417 12.29 15.62 -5.78
CA GLY A 417 13.30 15.55 -4.73
C GLY A 417 12.66 15.65 -3.36
N ARG A 418 13.48 15.44 -2.33
CA ARG A 418 13.09 15.52 -0.94
C ARG A 418 14.08 16.42 -0.23
N ALA A 419 13.56 17.32 0.58
CA ALA A 419 14.36 18.27 1.34
C ALA A 419 13.90 18.30 2.79
N VAL A 420 14.83 18.58 3.69
CA VAL A 420 14.52 19.03 5.04
C VAL A 420 14.38 20.54 5.00
N VAL A 421 13.23 21.03 5.42
CA VAL A 421 12.87 22.44 5.45
C VAL A 421 12.43 22.85 6.84
N LYS A 422 12.42 24.15 7.13
CA LYS A 422 11.77 24.70 8.32
C LYS A 422 10.99 25.96 7.95
N PHE A 423 9.93 26.25 8.69
CA PHE A 423 9.33 27.58 8.66
C PHE A 423 10.09 28.51 9.59
N GLU A 424 10.30 29.74 9.14
CA GLU A 424 10.86 30.80 9.97
C GLU A 424 10.12 32.10 9.79
N GLU A 425 10.26 32.97 10.79
CA GLU A 425 9.69 34.31 10.71
C GLU A 425 10.50 35.16 9.73
N TYR A 426 9.81 35.76 8.76
CA TYR A 426 10.39 36.74 7.86
C TYR A 426 9.89 38.14 8.21
N LEU A 427 10.82 38.97 8.69
CA LEU A 427 10.60 40.39 8.97
C LEU A 427 10.87 41.18 7.68
N THR A 428 9.81 41.65 7.05
CA THR A 428 9.94 42.66 5.98
C THR A 428 10.45 43.96 6.58
N PRO A 429 11.35 44.70 5.88
CA PRO A 429 11.75 46.04 6.27
C PRO A 429 10.52 46.90 6.62
N ALA A 430 10.63 47.69 7.68
CA ALA A 430 9.53 48.51 8.19
C ALA A 430 9.01 49.45 7.08
N GLY A 431 7.79 49.18 6.59
CA GLY A 431 7.14 49.96 5.53
C GLY A 431 6.68 49.14 4.32
N ASP A 432 7.33 48.01 4.02
CA ASP A 432 7.10 47.29 2.75
C ASP A 432 5.93 46.28 2.79
N ASN A 433 5.42 45.95 3.98
CA ASN A 433 4.32 44.99 4.09
C ASN A 433 3.32 45.40 5.18
N PRO A 434 2.19 46.05 4.81
CA PRO A 434 1.15 46.41 5.78
C PRO A 434 0.44 45.19 6.39
N ARG A 435 0.75 43.97 5.95
CA ARG A 435 0.04 42.74 6.35
C ARG A 435 0.70 42.00 7.52
N GLY A 436 1.81 42.49 8.05
CA GLY A 436 2.50 41.91 9.21
C GLY A 436 3.52 40.82 8.86
N PRO A 437 4.05 40.11 9.87
CA PRO A 437 5.10 39.10 9.69
C PRO A 437 4.62 37.94 8.83
N LEU A 438 5.51 37.44 7.97
CA LEU A 438 5.25 36.32 7.06
C LEU A 438 6.01 35.07 7.53
N LEU A 439 5.46 33.88 7.24
CA LEU A 439 6.23 32.65 7.36
C LEU A 439 6.97 32.39 6.04
N ALA A 440 8.29 32.36 6.09
CA ALA A 440 9.11 31.90 4.99
C ALA A 440 9.47 30.42 5.18
N LEU A 441 9.75 29.73 4.08
CA LEU A 441 10.22 28.34 4.10
C LEU A 441 11.71 28.31 3.78
N ARG A 442 12.55 27.87 4.72
CA ARG A 442 13.99 27.70 4.53
C ARG A 442 14.32 26.24 4.20
N PHE A 443 15.16 26.03 3.20
CA PHE A 443 15.78 24.73 2.93
C PHE A 443 17.00 24.55 3.82
N LEU A 444 17.03 23.46 4.57
CA LEU A 444 18.16 23.13 5.44
C LEU A 444 19.11 22.16 4.74
N GLU A 445 18.54 21.11 4.16
CA GLU A 445 19.29 20.03 3.53
C GLU A 445 18.49 19.43 2.37
N ILE A 446 19.17 19.03 1.29
CA ILE A 446 18.59 18.32 0.16
C ILE A 446 18.96 16.84 0.31
N PHE A 447 17.95 15.99 0.56
CA PHE A 447 18.15 14.57 0.83
C PHE A 447 18.17 13.74 -0.46
N THR A 448 17.27 14.04 -1.40
CA THR A 448 17.37 13.50 -2.77
C THR A 448 17.62 14.64 -3.74
N PRO A 449 18.55 14.47 -4.72
CA PRO A 449 18.92 15.54 -5.64
C PRO A 449 17.70 16.19 -6.27
N VAL A 450 17.65 17.51 -6.21
CA VAL A 450 16.60 18.30 -6.84
C VAL A 450 16.70 18.10 -8.35
N LYS A 451 15.68 17.48 -8.96
CA LYS A 451 15.57 17.42 -10.42
C LYS A 451 14.46 18.34 -10.87
N ARG A 452 14.80 19.29 -11.73
CA ARG A 452 13.82 20.16 -12.39
C ARG A 452 12.98 19.32 -13.35
N LEU A 453 11.66 19.36 -13.19
CA LEU A 453 10.70 18.60 -14.00
C LEU A 453 10.10 19.42 -15.13
N SER A 454 10.31 20.73 -15.13
CA SER A 454 9.81 21.62 -16.18
C SER A 454 10.72 22.82 -16.40
N ASP A 455 10.80 23.29 -17.63
CA ASP A 455 11.60 24.45 -18.04
C ASP A 455 10.97 25.80 -17.62
N HIS A 456 9.88 25.76 -16.87
CA HIS A 456 9.25 26.97 -16.35
C HIS A 456 10.13 27.64 -15.31
N ASP A 457 10.35 28.93 -15.49
CA ASP A 457 11.13 29.78 -14.60
C ASP A 457 10.24 30.52 -13.59
N ASP A 458 9.38 29.75 -12.93
CA ASP A 458 8.43 30.26 -11.93
C ASP A 458 9.04 30.26 -10.51
N MET A 459 10.16 29.56 -10.30
CA MET A 459 10.79 29.38 -8.99
C MET A 459 12.29 29.05 -9.16
N LEU A 460 13.13 29.63 -8.30
CA LEU A 460 14.55 29.29 -8.26
C LEU A 460 14.74 27.86 -7.73
N SER A 461 15.84 27.23 -8.12
CA SER A 461 16.17 25.89 -7.62
C SER A 461 16.32 25.92 -6.09
N PRO A 462 15.67 25.00 -5.36
CA PRO A 462 15.91 24.83 -3.93
C PRO A 462 17.39 24.55 -3.62
N GLU A 463 17.97 25.36 -2.72
CA GLU A 463 19.36 25.23 -2.27
C GLU A 463 19.43 25.21 -0.74
N PRO A 464 20.28 24.37 -0.12
CA PRO A 464 20.53 24.40 1.31
C PRO A 464 20.89 25.81 1.79
N GLY A 465 20.37 26.18 2.96
CA GLY A 465 20.56 27.49 3.56
C GLY A 465 19.69 28.60 2.96
N HIS A 466 19.04 28.42 1.81
CA HIS A 466 18.28 29.47 1.15
C HIS A 466 16.78 29.45 1.51
N LEU A 467 16.15 30.62 1.44
CA LEU A 467 14.70 30.75 1.50
C LEU A 467 14.07 30.44 0.15
N LEU A 468 12.87 29.85 0.18
CA LEU A 468 12.07 29.61 -1.01
C LEU A 468 11.80 30.93 -1.74
N THR A 469 12.23 31.00 -2.99
CA THR A 469 12.13 32.19 -3.83
C THR A 469 11.33 31.88 -5.09
N VAL A 470 10.23 32.61 -5.29
CA VAL A 470 9.27 32.42 -6.38
C VAL A 470 9.21 33.66 -7.26
N ARG A 471 8.84 33.48 -8.54
CA ARG A 471 8.65 34.57 -9.47
C ARG A 471 7.36 35.34 -9.16
N GLN A 472 7.45 36.65 -9.01
CA GLN A 472 6.34 37.52 -8.61
C GLN A 472 5.60 38.10 -9.81
N GLY A 473 4.45 37.51 -10.13
CA GLY A 473 3.48 38.05 -11.09
C GLY A 473 4.07 38.37 -12.47
N LYS A 474 3.53 39.42 -13.12
CA LYS A 474 3.97 39.85 -14.46
C LYS A 474 5.34 40.54 -14.46
N SER A 475 5.81 41.01 -13.31
CA SER A 475 7.10 41.73 -13.20
C SER A 475 8.29 40.87 -13.61
N GLY A 476 8.12 39.55 -13.49
CA GLY A 476 9.19 38.57 -13.71
C GLY A 476 10.32 38.62 -12.67
N ARG A 477 10.22 39.48 -11.65
CA ARG A 477 11.20 39.53 -10.56
C ARG A 477 11.03 38.34 -9.63
N TYR A 478 12.15 37.86 -9.11
CA TYR A 478 12.16 36.86 -8.06
C TYR A 478 12.03 37.51 -6.70
N GLY A 479 11.22 36.93 -5.83
CA GLY A 479 11.08 37.37 -4.45
C GLY A 479 10.72 36.22 -3.53
N LEU A 480 10.87 36.46 -2.23
CA LEU A 480 10.64 35.44 -1.23
C LEU A 480 9.18 34.98 -1.25
N TRP A 481 9.00 33.67 -1.20
CA TRP A 481 7.70 33.09 -0.93
C TRP A 481 7.38 33.31 0.54
N GLY A 482 6.22 33.92 0.81
CA GLY A 482 5.71 34.12 2.16
C GLY A 482 4.31 33.56 2.26
N PHE A 483 4.07 32.74 3.28
CA PHE A 483 2.72 32.31 3.60
C PHE A 483 1.95 33.47 4.21
N ASN A 484 1.02 34.04 3.45
CA ASN A 484 0.10 35.06 3.94
C ASN A 484 -1.32 34.47 4.04
N PRO A 485 -1.82 34.19 5.25
CA PRO A 485 -3.18 33.69 5.40
C PRO A 485 -4.18 34.80 5.04
N TYR A 486 -5.00 34.55 4.01
CA TYR A 486 -6.15 35.40 3.69
C TYR A 486 -7.23 35.36 4.79
N ASN A 487 -7.29 34.26 5.55
CA ASN A 487 -8.25 34.06 6.62
C ASN A 487 -7.73 34.62 7.95
N THR A 488 -8.52 35.50 8.57
CA THR A 488 -8.21 36.15 9.86
C THR A 488 -7.98 35.14 11.00
N SER A 489 -8.68 34.01 11.01
CA SER A 489 -8.49 32.97 12.03
C SER A 489 -7.12 32.29 11.88
N ILE A 490 -6.70 31.98 10.66
CA ILE A 490 -5.38 31.40 10.38
C ILE A 490 -4.27 32.41 10.70
N ARG A 491 -4.49 33.71 10.41
CA ARG A 491 -3.54 34.76 10.79
C ARG A 491 -3.27 34.77 12.29
N LYS A 492 -4.31 34.69 13.12
CA LYS A 492 -4.15 34.64 14.58
C LYS A 492 -3.33 33.42 15.01
N VAL A 493 -3.62 32.24 14.44
CA VAL A 493 -2.88 31.01 14.72
C VAL A 493 -1.38 31.14 14.37
N ILE A 494 -1.05 31.82 13.26
CA ILE A 494 0.34 32.06 12.86
C ILE A 494 1.02 33.08 13.77
N GLN A 495 0.33 34.15 14.16
CA GLN A 495 0.85 35.13 15.11
C GLN A 495 1.15 34.49 16.46
N ASP A 496 0.26 33.63 16.95
CA ASP A 496 0.47 32.87 18.19
C ASP A 496 1.67 31.92 18.06
N LEU A 497 1.84 31.26 16.90
CA LEU A 497 3.01 30.42 16.62
C LEU A 497 4.32 31.23 16.64
N ILE A 498 4.33 32.39 16.00
CA ILE A 498 5.49 33.31 16.00
C ILE A 498 5.81 33.75 17.43
N ALA A 499 4.81 34.21 18.18
CA ALA A 499 4.98 34.66 19.56
C ALA A 499 5.58 33.58 20.46
N ARG A 500 5.06 32.34 20.40
CA ARG A 500 5.60 31.19 21.14
C ARG A 500 7.04 30.82 20.76
N SER A 501 7.42 31.09 19.51
CA SER A 501 8.78 30.79 19.05
C SER A 501 9.77 31.78 19.63
N ARG A 502 9.40 33.06 19.71
CA ARG A 502 10.23 34.12 20.31
C ARG A 502 10.45 33.92 21.81
N THR A 503 9.45 33.45 22.55
CA THR A 503 9.59 33.18 23.99
C THR A 503 10.48 31.98 24.28
N LYS A 504 10.57 31.01 23.36
CA LYS A 504 11.41 29.82 23.59
C LYS A 504 12.90 30.14 23.45
N ASP A 505 13.24 31.05 22.53
CA ASP A 505 14.62 31.46 22.29
C ASP A 505 15.17 32.38 23.41
N SER A 506 14.33 32.93 24.29
CA SER A 506 14.77 33.73 25.44
C SER A 506 15.14 32.92 26.68
N ASP A 507 14.66 31.67 26.77
CA ASP A 507 14.87 30.79 27.93
C ASP A 507 16.07 29.82 27.74
N SER A 508 16.69 29.83 26.57
CA SER A 508 17.88 29.05 26.20
C SER A 508 19.10 29.93 26.09
#